data_AF-A0A8T2V4F8-F1
#
_entry.id   AF-A0A8T2V4F8-F1
#
_cell.length_a   1.000
_cell.length_b   1.000
_cell.length_c   1.000
_cell.angle_alpha   90.00
_cell.angle_beta   90.00
_cell.angle_gamma   90.00
#
_symmetry.space_group_name_H-M   'P 1'
#
loop_
_entity.id
_entity.type
_entity.pdbx_description
1 polymer ?
#
loop_
_entity_poly.entity_id
_entity_poly.type
_entity_poly.pdbx_seq_one_letter_code
_entity_poly.pdbx_strand_id
1 'polypeptide(L)'
;MGSRLLHYRDQFLDILADGFIRRPCYMDTYMPHSSRVAIGQLRVSSHRLEIETGRAADIPREERICRVCRVEIEDEEHFVCRCSAYDGIRGRYGTLFTGQPTLREIMDSRDQRQLGRFLLEIQSHRDSLLQPTVAAHTGGRQSQFTEFFIPRRAAALPPSAHTPRGVTLQQAQAARARRRPRARGYRARDITDIRLQRSRLVTMAPWRRDDSR
;
A
#
# COMPACT_ATOMS: atom_id res chain seq x y z
N MET A 1 -15.86 2.79 -13.66
CA MET A 1 -14.74 2.37 -12.78
C MET A 1 -13.49 3.09 -13.26
N GLY A 2 -12.78 3.83 -12.40
CA GLY A 2 -11.57 4.55 -12.82
C GLY A 2 -10.51 3.56 -13.36
N SER A 3 -9.73 3.99 -14.36
CA SER A 3 -8.68 3.19 -15.01
C SER A 3 -7.74 2.49 -14.03
N ARG A 4 -7.45 3.14 -12.91
CA ARG A 4 -6.63 2.63 -11.81
C ARG A 4 -7.17 1.35 -11.16
N LEU A 5 -8.47 1.29 -10.87
CA LEU A 5 -9.06 0.13 -10.18
C LEU A 5 -9.06 -1.10 -11.10
N LEU A 6 -9.26 -0.90 -12.41
CA LEU A 6 -9.21 -1.98 -13.39
C LEU A 6 -7.81 -2.58 -13.50
N HIS A 7 -6.78 -1.73 -13.60
CA HIS A 7 -5.39 -2.17 -13.61
C HIS A 7 -5.05 -3.05 -12.39
N TYR A 8 -5.45 -2.63 -11.17
CA TYR A 8 -5.18 -3.43 -9.97
C TYR A 8 -5.96 -4.72 -9.89
N ARG A 9 -7.23 -4.69 -10.35
CA ARG A 9 -8.04 -5.89 -10.42
C ARG A 9 -7.36 -6.92 -11.32
N ASP A 10 -6.79 -6.50 -12.44
CA ASP A 10 -6.27 -7.43 -13.43
C ASP A 10 -4.85 -7.94 -13.07
N GLN A 11 -4.04 -7.14 -12.36
CA GLN A 11 -2.65 -7.49 -12.03
C GLN A 11 -2.42 -8.05 -10.61
N PHE A 12 -3.24 -7.66 -9.61
CA PHE A 12 -2.94 -7.94 -8.20
C PHE A 12 -4.07 -8.56 -7.39
N LEU A 13 -5.30 -8.61 -7.90
CA LEU A 13 -6.45 -9.16 -7.18
C LEU A 13 -7.07 -10.32 -7.95
N ASP A 14 -7.35 -11.41 -7.24
CA ASP A 14 -8.25 -12.43 -7.78
C ASP A 14 -9.59 -12.29 -7.08
N ILE A 15 -10.61 -11.89 -7.85
CA ILE A 15 -11.98 -11.81 -7.35
C ILE A 15 -12.66 -13.15 -7.65
N LEU A 16 -13.11 -13.82 -6.60
CA LEU A 16 -13.87 -15.07 -6.66
C LEU A 16 -15.27 -14.80 -7.23
N ALA A 17 -15.93 -15.86 -7.71
CA ALA A 17 -17.26 -15.75 -8.34
C ALA A 17 -18.35 -15.19 -7.39
N ASP A 18 -18.15 -15.31 -6.08
CA ASP A 18 -19.01 -14.76 -5.03
C ASP A 18 -18.69 -13.30 -4.67
N GLY A 19 -17.73 -12.68 -5.36
CA GLY A 19 -17.32 -11.28 -5.18
C GLY A 19 -16.27 -11.06 -4.08
N PHE A 20 -15.80 -12.10 -3.40
CA PHE A 20 -14.74 -11.97 -2.40
C PHE A 20 -13.35 -11.93 -3.04
N ILE A 21 -12.44 -11.17 -2.45
CA ILE A 21 -11.03 -11.14 -2.87
C ILE A 21 -10.34 -12.37 -2.28
N ARG A 22 -9.74 -13.19 -3.16
CA ARG A 22 -8.90 -14.31 -2.76
C ARG A 22 -7.72 -13.79 -1.96
N ARG A 23 -7.50 -14.40 -0.80
CA ARG A 23 -6.36 -14.07 0.07
C ARG A 23 -5.04 -14.38 -0.66
N PRO A 24 -4.12 -13.41 -0.80
CA PRO A 24 -2.85 -13.65 -1.48
C PRO A 24 -1.90 -14.55 -0.66
N CYS A 25 -1.15 -15.42 -1.35
CA CYS A 25 -0.29 -16.44 -0.73
C CYS A 25 0.80 -15.87 0.21
N TYR A 26 1.29 -14.65 -0.03
CA TYR A 26 2.31 -14.02 0.83
C TYR A 26 1.83 -13.75 2.26
N MET A 27 0.51 -13.66 2.48
CA MET A 27 -0.05 -13.45 3.81
C MET A 27 0.00 -14.72 4.69
N ASP A 28 0.00 -15.90 4.07
CA ASP A 28 0.01 -17.20 4.76
C ASP A 28 1.41 -17.81 4.83
N THR A 29 2.35 -17.29 4.04
CA THR A 29 3.74 -17.75 4.03
C THR A 29 4.52 -17.18 5.22
N TYR A 30 5.24 -18.03 5.95
CA TYR A 30 6.19 -17.59 6.96
C TYR A 30 7.44 -16.96 6.31
N MET A 31 7.61 -15.66 6.50
CA MET A 31 8.69 -14.86 5.91
C MET A 31 8.94 -13.58 6.72
N PRO A 32 10.07 -12.87 6.50
CA PRO A 32 10.36 -11.63 7.20
C PRO A 32 9.27 -10.58 7.04
N HIS A 33 9.06 -9.76 8.07
CA HIS A 33 8.05 -8.69 8.03
C HIS A 33 8.33 -7.69 6.90
N SER A 34 9.59 -7.29 6.71
CA SER A 34 10.02 -6.40 5.62
C SER A 34 9.61 -6.93 4.25
N SER A 35 9.78 -8.23 4.01
CA SER A 35 9.40 -8.86 2.74
C SER A 35 7.89 -8.82 2.50
N ARG A 36 7.07 -9.05 3.54
CA ARG A 36 5.60 -8.90 3.44
C ARG A 36 5.18 -7.47 3.16
N VAL A 37 5.85 -6.51 3.80
CA VAL A 37 5.60 -5.08 3.57
C VAL A 37 5.94 -4.71 2.13
N ALA A 38 7.09 -5.14 1.61
CA ALA A 38 7.50 -4.87 0.23
C ALA A 38 6.51 -5.41 -0.80
N ILE A 39 6.07 -6.67 -0.65
CA ILE A 39 5.03 -7.27 -1.51
C ILE A 39 3.71 -6.51 -1.38
N GLY A 40 3.28 -6.22 -0.15
CA GLY A 40 2.04 -5.51 0.13
C GLY A 40 2.02 -4.12 -0.49
N GLN A 41 3.09 -3.34 -0.30
CA GLN A 41 3.25 -2.00 -0.87
C GLN A 41 3.13 -2.00 -2.39
N LEU A 42 3.72 -2.99 -3.07
CA LEU A 42 3.57 -3.12 -4.52
C LEU A 42 2.12 -3.43 -4.91
N ARG A 43 1.46 -4.38 -4.21
CA ARG A 43 0.06 -4.76 -4.50
C ARG A 43 -0.96 -3.64 -4.27
N VAL A 44 -0.70 -2.73 -3.32
CA VAL A 44 -1.62 -1.62 -3.00
C VAL A 44 -1.17 -0.27 -3.59
N SER A 45 -0.13 -0.29 -4.42
CA SER A 45 0.56 0.89 -4.96
C SER A 45 0.89 1.96 -3.92
N SER A 46 1.44 1.51 -2.79
CA SER A 46 2.00 2.37 -1.75
C SER A 46 3.53 2.39 -1.87
N HIS A 47 4.01 2.79 -3.05
CA HIS A 47 5.44 2.84 -3.39
C HIS A 47 5.83 4.17 -4.05
N ARG A 48 7.15 4.37 -4.23
CA ARG A 48 7.76 5.62 -4.71
C ARG A 48 8.18 5.58 -6.18
N LEU A 49 7.51 4.75 -6.98
CA LEU A 49 7.71 4.72 -8.44
C LEU A 49 7.03 5.92 -9.09
N GLU A 50 7.57 6.39 -10.21
CA GLU A 50 7.06 7.58 -10.91
C GLU A 50 5.59 7.48 -11.33
N ILE A 51 5.06 6.27 -11.57
CA ILE A 51 3.64 6.13 -11.90
C ILE A 51 2.71 6.64 -10.77
N GLU A 52 3.13 6.49 -9.51
CA GLU A 52 2.37 6.90 -8.33
C GLU A 52 2.78 8.30 -7.87
N THR A 53 4.08 8.59 -7.78
CA THR A 53 4.60 9.89 -7.33
C THR A 53 4.31 10.98 -8.34
N GLY A 54 4.52 10.71 -9.63
CA GLY A 54 4.20 11.64 -10.71
C GLY A 54 2.70 11.89 -10.81
N ARG A 55 1.86 10.88 -10.56
CA ARG A 55 0.41 11.10 -10.46
C ARG A 55 0.04 12.05 -9.31
N ALA A 56 0.65 11.88 -8.13
CA ALA A 56 0.40 12.77 -7.00
C ALA A 56 0.88 14.21 -7.26
N ALA A 57 1.85 14.38 -8.16
CA ALA A 57 2.36 15.67 -8.62
C ALA A 57 1.69 16.19 -9.90
N ASP A 58 0.60 15.55 -10.36
CA ASP A 58 -0.15 15.91 -11.58
C ASP A 58 0.68 15.91 -12.88
N ILE A 59 1.70 15.05 -12.96
CA ILE A 59 2.54 14.86 -14.15
C ILE A 59 1.80 13.95 -15.15
N PRO A 60 1.75 14.27 -16.46
CA PRO A 60 1.20 13.39 -17.50
C PRO A 60 1.80 11.99 -17.47
N ARG A 61 1.04 10.94 -17.81
CA ARG A 61 1.50 9.55 -17.68
C ARG A 61 2.77 9.29 -18.50
N GLU A 62 2.85 9.91 -19.66
CA GLU A 62 3.91 9.80 -20.66
C GLU A 62 5.24 10.36 -20.14
N GLU A 63 5.20 11.29 -19.19
CA GLU A 63 6.36 11.95 -18.61
C GLU A 63 6.86 11.28 -17.31
N ARG A 64 6.17 10.25 -16.81
CA ARG A 64 6.52 9.52 -15.58
C ARG A 64 7.65 8.51 -15.81
N ILE A 65 8.75 8.98 -16.38
CA ILE A 65 9.89 8.17 -16.83
C ILE A 65 10.71 7.67 -15.64
N CYS A 66 11.16 6.42 -15.70
CA CYS A 66 12.05 5.83 -14.69
C CYS A 66 13.32 6.65 -14.51
N ARG A 67 13.55 7.09 -13.27
CA ARG A 67 14.73 7.89 -12.91
C ARG A 67 16.03 7.09 -12.97
N VAL A 68 15.94 5.77 -12.94
CA VAL A 68 17.09 4.87 -12.94
C VAL A 68 17.58 4.62 -14.37
N CYS A 69 16.73 4.05 -15.24
CA CYS A 69 17.13 3.73 -16.62
C CYS A 69 16.90 4.88 -17.61
N ARG A 70 15.97 5.81 -17.33
CA ARG A 70 15.57 6.93 -18.19
C ARG A 70 15.05 6.54 -19.59
N VAL A 71 14.57 5.30 -19.76
CA VAL A 71 14.12 4.78 -21.07
C VAL A 71 12.60 4.87 -21.23
N GLU A 72 11.83 4.45 -20.23
CA GLU A 72 10.38 4.34 -20.31
C GLU A 72 9.69 4.66 -18.98
N ILE A 73 8.36 4.62 -18.98
CA ILE A 73 7.51 4.92 -17.82
C ILE A 73 7.83 3.96 -16.65
N GLU A 74 7.98 4.52 -15.44
CA GLU A 74 8.21 3.73 -14.23
C GLU A 74 6.90 3.24 -13.60
N ASP A 75 6.33 2.20 -14.20
CA ASP A 75 5.28 1.41 -13.57
C ASP A 75 5.82 0.14 -12.89
N GLU A 76 4.94 -0.58 -12.21
CA GLU A 76 5.26 -1.79 -11.47
C GLU A 76 5.83 -2.89 -12.38
N GLU A 77 5.30 -3.01 -13.61
CA GLU A 77 5.79 -3.96 -14.63
C GLU A 77 7.21 -3.61 -15.07
N HIS A 78 7.47 -2.33 -15.36
CA HIS A 78 8.83 -1.86 -15.67
C HIS A 78 9.79 -2.14 -14.51
N PHE A 79 9.40 -1.74 -13.31
CA PHE A 79 10.23 -1.85 -12.11
C PHE A 79 10.61 -3.31 -11.79
N VAL A 80 9.67 -4.24 -11.89
CA VAL A 80 9.88 -5.66 -11.57
C VAL A 80 10.50 -6.42 -12.75
N CYS A 81 9.94 -6.29 -13.95
CA CYS A 81 10.19 -7.21 -15.06
C CYS A 81 11.18 -6.69 -16.10
N ARG A 82 11.24 -5.37 -16.35
CA ARG A 82 11.85 -4.84 -17.59
C ARG A 82 13.04 -3.90 -17.39
N CYS A 83 13.13 -3.19 -16.28
CA CYS A 83 14.15 -2.16 -16.07
C CYS A 83 15.55 -2.76 -16.13
N SER A 84 16.36 -2.37 -17.12
CA SER A 84 17.70 -2.93 -17.39
C SER A 84 18.68 -2.77 -16.23
N ALA A 85 18.49 -1.74 -15.40
CA ALA A 85 19.28 -1.53 -14.19
C ALA A 85 19.19 -2.70 -13.18
N TYR A 86 18.16 -3.54 -13.28
CA TYR A 86 17.96 -4.68 -12.38
C TYR A 86 18.25 -6.04 -13.02
N ASP A 87 18.80 -6.10 -14.24
CA ASP A 87 19.11 -7.37 -14.93
C ASP A 87 20.01 -8.29 -14.10
N GLY A 88 21.06 -7.73 -13.51
CA GLY A 88 21.98 -8.48 -12.65
C GLY A 88 21.32 -9.01 -11.38
N ILE A 89 20.31 -8.30 -10.85
CA ILE A 89 19.52 -8.77 -9.70
C ILE A 89 18.58 -9.89 -10.16
N ARG A 90 17.79 -9.67 -11.23
CA ARG A 90 16.87 -10.69 -11.78
C ARG A 90 17.58 -12.01 -12.09
N GLY A 91 18.80 -11.96 -12.62
CA GLY A 91 19.62 -13.15 -12.89
C GLY A 91 19.91 -14.02 -11.65
N ARG A 92 19.95 -13.43 -10.44
CA ARG A 92 20.10 -14.19 -9.17
C ARG A 92 18.82 -14.88 -8.72
N TYR A 93 17.68 -14.52 -9.29
CA TYR A 93 16.34 -14.99 -8.93
C TYR A 93 15.68 -15.79 -10.06
N GLY A 94 16.43 -16.63 -10.78
CA GLY A 94 15.96 -17.30 -11.99
C GLY A 94 14.68 -18.15 -11.84
N THR A 95 14.40 -18.67 -10.64
CA THR A 95 13.14 -19.37 -10.31
C THR A 95 11.90 -18.49 -10.37
N LEU A 96 12.04 -17.17 -10.25
CA LEU A 96 10.96 -16.20 -10.48
C LEU A 96 10.88 -15.76 -11.95
N PHE A 97 12.01 -15.80 -12.66
CA PHE A 97 12.18 -15.25 -14.01
C PHE A 97 12.37 -16.34 -15.08
N THR A 98 11.62 -17.43 -14.98
CA THR A 98 11.66 -18.47 -16.02
C THR A 98 10.96 -17.95 -17.28
N GLY A 99 11.73 -17.72 -18.36
CA GLY A 99 11.21 -17.11 -19.58
C GLY A 99 11.07 -15.59 -19.46
N GLN A 100 9.95 -15.05 -19.94
CA GLN A 100 9.59 -13.63 -19.78
C GLN A 100 8.26 -13.51 -19.04
N PRO A 101 8.26 -13.65 -17.70
CA PRO A 101 7.04 -13.58 -16.94
C PRO A 101 6.49 -12.16 -16.88
N THR A 102 5.17 -12.06 -16.83
CA THR A 102 4.43 -10.84 -16.50
C THR A 102 4.53 -10.52 -15.02
N LEU A 103 4.25 -9.27 -14.64
CA LEU A 103 4.17 -8.88 -13.24
C LEU A 103 3.22 -9.77 -12.44
N ARG A 104 2.05 -10.12 -13.01
CA ARG A 104 1.07 -10.98 -12.34
C ARG A 104 1.66 -12.35 -12.00
N GLU A 105 2.33 -12.99 -12.95
CA GLU A 105 2.97 -14.30 -12.74
C GLU A 105 4.05 -14.25 -11.65
N ILE A 106 4.85 -13.18 -11.62
CA ILE A 106 5.84 -12.97 -10.56
C ILE A 106 5.16 -12.80 -9.20
N MET A 107 4.13 -11.96 -9.13
CA MET A 107 3.42 -11.65 -7.89
C MET A 107 2.68 -12.87 -7.32
N ASP A 108 2.24 -13.78 -8.19
CA ASP A 108 1.54 -15.02 -7.84
C ASP A 108 2.47 -16.23 -7.76
N SER A 109 3.79 -16.01 -7.82
CA SER A 109 4.80 -17.06 -7.66
C SER A 109 4.60 -17.90 -6.39
N ARG A 110 4.88 -19.20 -6.47
CA ARG A 110 4.78 -20.10 -5.30
C ARG A 110 5.85 -19.78 -4.25
N ASP A 111 7.02 -19.31 -4.68
CA ASP A 111 8.10 -18.92 -3.78
C ASP A 111 8.00 -17.46 -3.34
N GLN A 112 6.99 -17.18 -2.52
CA GLN A 112 6.75 -15.84 -1.96
C GLN A 112 7.92 -15.36 -1.09
N ARG A 113 8.70 -16.26 -0.49
CA ARG A 113 9.91 -15.90 0.28
C ARG A 113 10.96 -15.30 -0.64
N GLN A 114 11.19 -15.94 -1.77
CA GLN A 114 12.16 -15.46 -2.74
C GLN A 114 11.67 -14.18 -3.42
N LEU A 115 10.39 -14.08 -3.78
CA LEU A 115 9.78 -12.84 -4.27
C LEU A 115 10.02 -11.68 -3.30
N GLY A 116 9.75 -11.92 -2.01
CA GLY A 116 9.94 -10.90 -0.99
C GLY A 116 11.39 -10.46 -0.79
N ARG A 117 12.37 -11.36 -0.99
CA ARG A 117 13.80 -11.01 -0.98
C ARG A 117 14.18 -10.20 -2.22
N PHE A 118 13.74 -10.65 -3.39
CA PHE A 118 13.95 -9.97 -4.65
C PHE A 118 13.42 -8.53 -4.61
N LEU A 119 12.17 -8.32 -4.18
CA LEU A 119 11.57 -6.99 -4.10
C LEU A 119 12.35 -6.04 -3.17
N LEU A 120 12.79 -6.55 -2.01
CA LEU A 120 13.63 -5.75 -1.10
C LEU A 120 14.97 -5.38 -1.72
N GLU A 121 15.58 -6.30 -2.45
CA GLU A 121 16.88 -6.08 -3.08
C GLU A 121 16.80 -5.04 -4.20
N ILE A 122 15.80 -5.12 -5.08
CA ILE A 122 15.60 -4.10 -6.13
C ILE A 122 15.21 -2.74 -5.52
N GLN A 123 14.44 -2.70 -4.43
CA GLN A 123 14.12 -1.47 -3.71
C GLN A 123 15.36 -0.83 -3.12
N SER A 124 16.18 -1.60 -2.40
CA SER A 124 17.43 -1.12 -1.82
C SER A 124 18.42 -0.66 -2.89
N HIS A 125 18.49 -1.37 -4.02
CA HIS A 125 19.35 -1.00 -5.12
C HIS A 125 18.89 0.29 -5.79
N ARG A 126 17.60 0.43 -6.08
CA ARG A 126 17.00 1.66 -6.59
C ARG A 126 17.30 2.85 -5.67
N ASP A 127 17.08 2.69 -4.36
CA ASP A 127 17.34 3.76 -3.40
C ASP A 127 18.82 4.15 -3.39
N SER A 128 19.73 3.19 -3.55
CA SER A 128 21.17 3.45 -3.64
C SER A 128 21.55 4.21 -4.92
N LEU A 129 20.90 3.90 -6.05
CA LEU A 129 21.11 4.61 -7.32
C LEU A 129 20.51 6.02 -7.33
N LEU A 130 19.46 6.26 -6.55
CA LEU A 130 18.77 7.54 -6.46
C LEU A 130 19.25 8.42 -5.30
N GLN A 131 20.13 7.92 -4.43
CA GLN A 131 20.77 8.76 -3.44
C GLN A 131 21.61 9.82 -4.16
N PRO A 132 21.44 11.12 -3.82
CA PRO A 132 22.35 12.14 -4.32
C PRO A 132 23.76 11.74 -3.86
N THR A 133 24.70 11.69 -4.80
CA THR A 133 26.12 11.51 -4.49
C THR A 133 26.55 12.66 -3.57
N VAL A 134 26.45 12.45 -2.26
CA VAL A 134 27.10 13.30 -1.29
C VAL A 134 28.59 13.08 -1.53
N ALA A 135 29.22 14.03 -2.24
CA ALA A 135 30.66 14.23 -2.13
C ALA A 135 31.01 14.15 -0.64
N ALA A 136 32.03 13.36 -0.33
CA ALA A 136 32.43 12.97 1.01
C ALA A 136 32.32 14.13 2.03
N HIS A 137 31.19 14.18 2.74
CA HIS A 137 31.11 14.88 4.01
C HIS A 137 31.54 13.88 5.07
N THR A 138 32.81 14.01 5.45
CA THR A 138 33.39 13.50 6.68
C THR A 138 32.41 13.66 7.85
N GLY A 139 32.11 12.55 8.53
CA GLY A 139 31.66 12.55 9.93
C GLY A 139 30.26 13.11 10.19
N GLY A 140 29.22 12.36 9.84
CA GLY A 140 27.85 12.60 10.30
C GLY A 140 27.22 11.33 10.85
N ARG A 141 27.51 11.03 12.11
CA ARG A 141 26.94 9.94 12.92
C ARG A 141 25.40 10.00 12.85
N GLN A 142 24.73 8.88 12.60
CA GLN A 142 23.26 8.79 12.65
C GLN A 142 22.75 9.23 14.03
N SER A 143 22.32 10.48 14.14
CA SER A 143 21.62 11.05 15.29
C SER A 143 20.65 12.11 14.78
N GLN A 144 19.72 11.72 13.92
CA GLN A 144 18.60 12.59 13.53
C GLN A 144 17.24 12.01 13.97
N PHE A 145 17.23 11.34 15.12
CA PHE A 145 15.97 11.10 15.85
C PHE A 145 16.05 11.38 17.36
N THR A 146 17.23 11.68 17.91
CA THR A 146 17.40 11.89 19.36
C THR A 146 17.75 13.33 19.76
N GLU A 147 17.96 14.25 18.81
CA GLU A 147 18.19 15.68 19.15
C GLU A 147 16.94 16.37 19.73
N PHE A 148 15.76 15.76 19.62
CA PHE A 148 14.56 16.24 20.30
C PHE A 148 14.64 16.11 21.85
N PHE A 149 15.54 15.26 22.37
CA PHE A 149 15.64 14.94 23.79
C PHE A 149 16.96 15.37 24.45
N ILE A 150 17.74 16.25 23.83
CA ILE A 150 18.92 16.84 24.49
C ILE A 150 18.47 18.11 25.24
N PRO A 151 18.59 18.18 26.58
CA PRO A 151 18.29 19.40 27.29
C PRO A 151 19.41 20.42 27.01
N ARG A 152 19.15 21.41 26.16
CA ARG A 152 20.02 22.60 26.08
C ARG A 152 19.96 23.31 27.44
N ARG A 153 21.13 23.50 28.08
CA ARG A 153 21.27 24.35 29.28
C ARG A 153 20.63 25.70 28.98
N ALA A 154 19.58 26.02 29.75
CA ALA A 154 18.83 27.25 29.61
C ALA A 154 19.75 28.45 29.90
N ALA A 155 19.96 29.31 28.90
CA ALA A 155 20.27 30.70 29.16
C ALA A 155 19.04 31.32 29.83
N ALA A 156 19.24 31.97 30.96
CA ALA A 156 18.19 32.51 31.81
C ALA A 156 17.29 33.49 31.03
N LEU A 157 16.00 33.15 30.92
CA LEU A 157 14.94 34.06 30.48
C LEU A 157 14.18 34.57 31.72
N PRO A 158 13.71 35.83 31.71
CA PRO A 158 13.08 36.48 32.85
C PRO A 158 11.71 35.87 33.21
N PRO A 159 11.27 36.00 34.48
CA PRO A 159 10.09 35.30 34.97
C PRO A 159 8.82 35.97 34.43
N SER A 160 8.12 35.29 33.52
CA SER A 160 6.77 35.68 33.11
C SER A 160 5.84 34.47 32.99
N ALA A 161 4.74 34.58 33.74
CA ALA A 161 3.46 33.89 33.63
C ALA A 161 3.44 32.35 33.63
N HIS A 162 2.92 31.81 34.72
CA HIS A 162 2.53 30.42 34.91
C HIS A 162 1.75 29.86 33.71
N THR A 163 2.36 28.93 32.98
CA THR A 163 1.66 28.11 31.98
C THR A 163 0.73 27.15 32.73
N PRO A 164 -0.57 27.07 32.43
CA PRO A 164 -1.47 26.21 33.19
C PRO A 164 -1.13 24.75 32.93
N ARG A 165 -0.73 24.04 33.99
CA ARG A 165 -0.53 22.58 34.00
C ARG A 165 -1.88 21.89 33.86
N GLY A 166 -2.26 21.60 32.62
CA GLY A 166 -3.38 20.71 32.30
C GLY A 166 -4.76 21.22 32.71
N VAL A 167 -5.78 20.54 32.20
CA VAL A 167 -7.18 20.77 32.59
C VAL A 167 -7.54 19.86 33.76
N THR A 168 -8.37 20.33 34.68
CA THR A 168 -8.83 19.50 35.79
C THR A 168 -9.74 18.37 35.28
N LEU A 169 -9.87 17.29 36.06
CA LEU A 169 -10.69 16.13 35.70
C LEU A 169 -12.14 16.54 35.36
N GLN A 170 -12.67 17.51 36.11
CA GLN A 170 -14.03 18.04 35.94
C GLN A 170 -14.17 18.83 34.63
N GLN A 171 -13.16 19.62 34.25
CA GLN A 171 -13.12 20.32 32.96
C GLN A 171 -12.98 19.34 31.78
N ALA A 172 -12.20 18.27 31.95
CA ALA A 172 -12.09 17.22 30.94
C ALA A 172 -13.41 16.44 30.76
N GLN A 173 -14.16 16.19 31.84
CA GLN A 173 -15.47 15.56 31.80
C GLN A 173 -16.51 16.45 31.11
N ALA A 174 -16.55 17.75 31.42
CA ALA A 174 -17.42 18.71 30.75
C ALA A 174 -17.12 18.82 29.24
N ALA A 175 -15.85 18.78 28.85
CA ALA A 175 -15.45 18.76 27.45
C ALA A 175 -15.87 17.47 26.73
N ARG A 176 -15.84 16.31 27.41
CA ARG A 176 -16.35 15.03 26.86
C ARG A 176 -17.87 15.05 26.67
N ALA A 177 -18.61 15.65 27.60
CA ALA A 177 -20.08 15.76 27.51
C ALA A 177 -20.55 16.62 26.33
N ARG A 178 -19.73 17.58 25.87
CA ARG A 178 -20.03 18.42 24.70
C ARG A 178 -19.65 17.77 23.36
N ARG A 179 -18.96 16.62 23.35
CA ARG A 179 -18.62 15.94 22.09
C ARG A 179 -19.86 15.24 21.54
N ARG A 180 -20.03 15.33 20.21
CA ARG A 180 -21.09 14.63 19.49
C ARG A 180 -21.02 13.13 19.81
N PRO A 181 -22.15 12.45 20.11
CA PRO A 181 -22.14 11.01 20.34
C PRO A 181 -21.50 10.29 19.16
N ARG A 182 -20.67 9.28 19.42
CA ARG A 182 -20.24 8.36 18.35
C ARG A 182 -21.49 7.81 17.68
N ALA A 183 -21.59 7.95 16.36
CA ALA A 183 -22.65 7.31 15.60
C ALA A 183 -22.68 5.83 15.98
N ARG A 184 -23.88 5.32 16.28
CA ARG A 184 -24.06 3.90 16.56
C ARG A 184 -23.59 3.15 15.32
N GLY A 185 -22.52 2.37 15.44
CA GLY A 185 -22.01 1.58 14.32
C GLY A 185 -23.14 0.75 13.70
N TYR A 186 -23.02 0.49 12.40
CA TYR A 186 -23.97 -0.35 11.67
C TYR A 186 -24.14 -1.67 12.43
N ARG A 187 -25.31 -1.90 13.05
CA ARG A 187 -25.63 -3.21 13.61
C ARG A 187 -25.89 -4.12 12.41
N ALA A 188 -25.04 -5.13 12.22
CA ALA A 188 -25.33 -6.21 11.29
C ALA A 188 -26.73 -6.74 11.64
N ARG A 189 -27.64 -6.77 10.65
CA ARG A 189 -28.92 -7.44 10.80
C ARG A 189 -28.65 -8.93 10.85
N ASP A 190 -29.22 -9.61 11.84
CA ASP A 190 -29.13 -11.05 11.95
C ASP A 190 -29.62 -11.71 10.65
N ILE A 191 -28.90 -12.74 10.21
CA ILE A 191 -29.13 -13.52 8.97
C ILE A 191 -30.56 -14.09 8.88
N THR A 192 -31.28 -14.15 10.00
CA THR A 192 -32.65 -14.64 10.10
C THR A 192 -33.68 -13.72 9.41
N ASP A 193 -33.44 -12.41 9.30
CA ASP A 193 -34.39 -11.48 8.65
C ASP A 193 -34.40 -11.60 7.11
N ILE A 194 -33.32 -12.08 6.50
CA ILE A 194 -33.25 -12.27 5.03
C ILE A 194 -34.14 -13.43 4.57
N ARG A 195 -34.42 -14.43 5.43
CA ARG A 195 -35.31 -15.55 5.09
C ARG A 195 -36.78 -15.16 5.04
N LEU A 196 -37.22 -14.17 5.83
CA LEU A 196 -38.61 -13.72 5.88
C LEU A 196 -39.00 -12.79 4.72
N GLN A 197 -38.05 -12.06 4.13
CA GLN A 197 -38.31 -11.28 2.91
C GLN A 197 -38.29 -12.14 1.63
N ARG A 198 -37.55 -13.27 1.62
CA ARG A 198 -37.54 -14.21 0.49
C ARG A 198 -38.79 -15.08 0.40
N SER A 199 -39.51 -15.34 1.50
CA SER A 199 -40.77 -16.10 1.46
C SER A 199 -41.97 -15.29 0.96
N ARG A 200 -41.92 -13.95 0.97
CA ARG A 200 -43.00 -13.08 0.47
C ARG A 200 -42.90 -12.69 -1.00
N LEU A 201 -41.79 -13.01 -1.68
CA LEU A 201 -41.60 -12.72 -3.11
C LEU A 201 -41.79 -13.94 -4.02
N VAL A 202 -42.10 -15.12 -3.46
CA VAL A 202 -42.31 -16.37 -4.23
C VAL A 202 -43.78 -16.58 -4.64
N THR A 203 -44.69 -15.67 -4.28
CA THR A 203 -46.10 -15.74 -4.71
C THR A 203 -46.47 -14.56 -5.61
N MET A 204 -45.95 -14.50 -6.84
CA MET A 204 -46.64 -13.93 -8.01
C MET A 204 -46.12 -14.57 -9.31
N ALA A 205 -46.97 -15.47 -9.84
CA ALA A 205 -47.17 -16.08 -11.17
C ALA A 205 -46.19 -15.86 -12.37
N PRO A 206 -46.16 -16.83 -13.33
CA PRO A 206 -45.12 -16.99 -14.34
C PRO A 206 -45.40 -16.19 -15.63
N TRP A 207 -44.35 -15.62 -16.24
CA TRP A 207 -44.41 -15.07 -17.60
C TRP A 207 -43.95 -16.09 -18.64
N ARG A 208 -44.79 -16.21 -19.68
CA ARG A 208 -44.74 -17.16 -20.79
C ARG A 208 -43.47 -17.04 -21.64
N ARG A 209 -43.03 -18.17 -22.19
CA ARG A 209 -42.14 -18.24 -23.34
C ARG A 209 -42.95 -17.89 -24.60
N ASP A 210 -42.43 -17.01 -25.43
CA ASP A 210 -42.72 -17.02 -26.86
C ASP A 210 -41.41 -17.25 -27.60
N ASP A 211 -41.26 -18.49 -28.09
CA ASP A 211 -40.39 -18.84 -29.19
C ASP A 211 -41.13 -18.51 -30.49
N SER A 212 -40.55 -17.69 -31.37
CA SER A 212 -40.86 -17.77 -32.81
C SER A 212 -39.70 -17.27 -33.66
N ARG A 213 -38.95 -18.28 -34.16
CA ARG A 213 -38.09 -18.34 -35.36
C ARG A 213 -36.77 -17.59 -35.38
#